data_AF-A0A8T6NGE6-F1
#
_entry.id   AF-A0A8T6NGE6-F1
#
_cell.length_a   1.000
_cell.length_b   1.000
_cell.length_c   1.000
_cell.angle_alpha   90.00
_cell.angle_beta   90.00
_cell.angle_gamma   90.00
#
_symmetry.space_group_name_H-M   'P 1'
#
loop_
_entity.id
_entity.type
_entity.pdbx_description
1 polymer ?
#
loop_
_entity_poly.entity_id
_entity_poly.type
_entity_poly.pdbx_seq_one_letter_code
_entity_poly.pdbx_strand_id
1 'polypeptide(L)'
;MADQFLGYRYAILLGAVLMAIGEFMILGGTENWLLIGMGAIIIGNGYFKANISTIVGKLYEEGDPRRDSGFTIFYIGINIGALLATSVVAYVGETYGFKYGFGLAGIGMLLGFLIFWFGRGTYEAAQGLDITEKGKKKVVGPINYVHLITLASVALIPLCYILISKNEILQYLLTGLFIIVAFSLIRAGAKEGAIWRDRMIALVIFILINIV
;
A
#
# COMPACT_ATOMS: atom_id res chain seq x y z
N MET A 1 -5.73 6.94 7.89
CA MET A 1 -4.78 8.08 8.02
C MET A 1 -4.92 9.07 6.88
N ALA A 2 -5.04 8.61 5.63
CA ALA A 2 -5.24 9.48 4.49
C ALA A 2 -6.51 10.33 4.60
N ASP A 3 -7.67 9.71 4.86
CA ASP A 3 -8.96 10.41 4.96
C ASP A 3 -9.02 11.46 6.06
N GLN A 4 -8.27 11.22 7.15
CA GLN A 4 -8.36 12.03 8.37
C GLN A 4 -7.30 13.12 8.44
N PHE A 5 -6.10 12.90 7.90
CA PHE A 5 -4.95 13.78 8.11
C PHE A 5 -4.22 14.12 6.81
N LEU A 6 -3.77 13.10 6.06
CA LEU A 6 -2.78 13.31 5.00
C LEU A 6 -3.38 13.77 3.67
N GLY A 7 -4.63 13.44 3.38
CA GLY A 7 -5.15 13.45 2.01
C GLY A 7 -4.57 12.30 1.18
N TYR A 8 -5.32 11.84 0.17
CA TYR A 8 -4.91 10.67 -0.62
C TYR A 8 -3.65 10.94 -1.44
N ARG A 9 -3.50 12.16 -1.97
CA ARG A 9 -2.37 12.53 -2.83
C ARG A 9 -1.06 12.45 -2.06
N TYR A 10 -0.99 13.06 -0.88
CA TYR A 10 0.20 13.01 -0.04
C TYR A 10 0.49 11.59 0.43
N ALA A 11 -0.53 10.83 0.83
CA ALA A 11 -0.35 9.44 1.26
C ALA A 11 0.27 8.57 0.15
N ILE A 12 -0.23 8.67 -1.08
CA ILE A 12 0.32 7.94 -2.23
C ILE A 12 1.76 8.36 -2.53
N LEU A 13 2.03 9.67 -2.54
CA LEU A 13 3.38 10.18 -2.79
C LEU A 13 4.38 9.74 -1.71
N LEU A 14 3.99 9.82 -0.43
CA LEU A 14 4.79 9.31 0.68
C LEU A 14 5.04 7.82 0.53
N GLY A 15 4.01 7.05 0.21
CA GLY A 15 4.12 5.60 -0.01
C GLY A 15 5.08 5.26 -1.15
N ALA A 16 4.95 5.95 -2.28
CA ALA A 16 5.81 5.81 -3.45
C ALA A 16 7.28 6.12 -3.13
N VAL A 17 7.55 7.20 -2.40
CA VAL A 17 8.91 7.57 -1.99
C VAL A 17 9.49 6.52 -1.04
N LEU A 18 8.73 6.06 -0.05
CA LEU A 18 9.19 5.02 0.88
C LEU A 18 9.49 3.68 0.18
N MET A 19 8.64 3.27 -0.76
CA MET A 19 8.87 2.06 -1.56
C MET A 19 10.12 2.20 -2.43
N ALA A 20 10.27 3.32 -3.16
CA ALA A 20 11.45 3.55 -4.00
C ALA A 20 12.74 3.57 -3.16
N ILE A 21 12.74 4.24 -2.01
CA ILE A 21 13.87 4.21 -1.07
C ILE A 21 14.15 2.77 -0.63
N GLY A 22 13.13 2.02 -0.24
CA GLY A 22 13.30 0.63 0.18
C GLY A 22 13.90 -0.26 -0.90
N GLU A 23 13.42 -0.14 -2.14
CA GLU A 23 13.95 -0.86 -3.30
C GLU A 23 15.42 -0.51 -3.57
N PHE A 24 15.81 0.78 -3.47
CA PHE A 24 17.20 1.19 -3.62
C PHE A 24 18.09 0.80 -2.43
N MET A 25 17.56 0.72 -1.21
CA MET A 25 18.32 0.23 -0.05
C MET A 25 18.76 -1.22 -0.24
N ILE A 26 17.92 -2.06 -0.86
CA ILE A 26 18.23 -3.47 -1.12
C ILE A 26 19.48 -3.63 -2.01
N LEU A 27 19.81 -2.64 -2.85
CA LEU A 27 21.04 -2.65 -3.67
C LEU A 27 22.32 -2.69 -2.83
N GLY A 28 22.25 -2.29 -1.54
CA GLY A 28 23.34 -2.41 -0.59
C GLY A 28 23.84 -3.85 -0.40
N GLY A 29 23.05 -4.86 -0.81
CA GLY A 29 23.51 -6.23 -1.02
C GLY A 29 23.83 -7.03 0.24
N THR A 30 23.57 -6.49 1.44
CA THR A 30 23.67 -7.21 2.70
C THR A 30 22.27 -7.58 3.22
N GLU A 31 22.21 -8.61 4.06
CA GLU A 31 20.96 -9.04 4.70
C GLU A 31 20.29 -7.89 5.48
N ASN A 32 21.08 -7.09 6.21
CA ASN A 32 20.54 -5.93 6.93
C ASN A 32 19.89 -4.91 5.99
N TRP A 33 20.55 -4.58 4.87
CA TRP A 33 20.00 -3.66 3.88
C TRP A 33 18.74 -4.21 3.22
N LEU A 34 18.69 -5.53 2.98
CA LEU A 34 17.49 -6.21 2.49
C LEU A 34 16.32 -6.03 3.45
N LEU A 35 16.51 -6.37 4.72
CA LEU A 35 15.46 -6.33 5.74
C LEU A 35 14.96 -4.90 6.03
N ILE A 36 15.86 -3.92 6.07
CA ILE A 36 15.49 -2.52 6.23
C ILE A 36 14.70 -2.03 4.99
N GLY A 37 15.15 -2.39 3.79
CA GLY A 37 14.46 -2.06 2.54
C GLY A 37 13.05 -2.66 2.48
N MET A 38 12.90 -3.93 2.87
CA MET A 38 11.60 -4.59 3.00
C MET A 38 10.69 -3.86 3.99
N GLY A 39 11.22 -3.41 5.14
CA GLY A 39 10.47 -2.62 6.11
C GLY A 39 9.94 -1.31 5.50
N ALA A 40 10.76 -0.59 4.75
CA ALA A 40 10.35 0.62 4.04
C ALA A 40 9.26 0.35 2.98
N ILE A 41 9.40 -0.75 2.21
CA ILE A 41 8.42 -1.17 1.21
C ILE A 41 7.08 -1.51 1.87
N ILE A 42 7.07 -2.26 2.98
CA ILE A 42 5.84 -2.64 3.71
C ILE A 42 5.07 -1.39 4.13
N ILE A 43 5.76 -0.43 4.75
CA ILE A 43 5.15 0.81 5.23
C ILE A 43 4.65 1.65 4.04
N GLY A 44 5.48 1.79 3.01
CA GLY A 44 5.12 2.55 1.81
C GLY A 44 3.91 1.97 1.09
N ASN A 45 3.84 0.65 0.94
CA ASN A 45 2.71 -0.05 0.33
C ASN A 45 1.41 0.14 1.14
N GLY A 46 1.51 0.21 2.47
CA GLY A 46 0.38 0.52 3.36
C GLY A 46 -0.25 1.89 3.07
N TYR A 47 0.55 2.87 2.65
CA TYR A 47 0.03 4.17 2.18
C TYR A 47 -0.36 4.16 0.71
N PHE A 48 0.29 3.39 -0.15
CA PHE A 48 0.03 3.44 -1.59
C PHE A 48 -1.24 2.68 -1.99
N LYS A 49 -1.33 1.39 -1.65
CA LYS A 49 -2.31 0.46 -2.23
C LYS A 49 -3.76 0.83 -1.96
N ALA A 50 -4.08 1.18 -0.71
CA ALA A 50 -5.46 1.52 -0.33
C ALA A 50 -5.90 2.89 -0.87
N ASN A 51 -4.96 3.83 -1.04
CA ASN A 51 -5.29 5.21 -1.39
C ASN A 51 -5.38 5.42 -2.91
N ILE A 52 -4.57 4.72 -3.71
CA ILE A 52 -4.62 4.85 -5.17
C ILE A 52 -5.95 4.36 -5.76
N SER A 53 -6.47 3.21 -5.28
CA SER A 53 -7.79 2.71 -5.69
C SER A 53 -8.93 3.62 -5.22
N THR A 54 -8.76 4.25 -4.05
CA THR A 54 -9.71 5.24 -3.54
C THR A 54 -9.79 6.47 -4.44
N ILE A 55 -8.68 6.99 -4.96
CA ILE A 55 -8.70 8.08 -5.94
C ILE A 55 -9.50 7.69 -7.18
N VAL A 56 -9.26 6.50 -7.74
CA VAL A 56 -10.00 6.02 -8.92
C VAL A 56 -11.50 5.99 -8.66
N GLY A 57 -11.93 5.50 -7.50
CA GLY A 57 -13.34 5.49 -7.12
C GLY A 57 -13.94 6.89 -6.95
N LYS A 58 -13.14 7.86 -6.51
CA LYS A 58 -13.58 9.25 -6.27
C LYS A 58 -13.52 10.15 -7.50
N LEU A 59 -13.03 9.67 -8.64
CA LEU A 59 -13.11 10.39 -9.92
C LEU A 59 -14.53 10.40 -10.49
N TYR A 60 -15.38 9.49 -10.04
CA TYR A 60 -16.73 9.29 -10.53
C TYR A 60 -17.73 9.63 -9.43
N GLU A 61 -18.83 10.29 -9.80
CA GLU A 61 -19.93 10.55 -8.88
C GLU A 61 -20.69 9.26 -8.54
N GLU A 62 -21.46 9.28 -7.45
CA GLU A 62 -22.31 8.13 -7.10
C GLU A 62 -23.34 7.88 -8.20
N GLY A 63 -23.38 6.64 -8.69
CA GLY A 63 -24.28 6.23 -9.78
C GLY A 63 -23.73 6.44 -11.20
N ASP A 64 -22.52 6.96 -11.37
CA ASP A 64 -21.91 7.10 -12.69
C ASP A 64 -21.56 5.72 -13.29
N PRO A 65 -22.14 5.33 -14.44
CA PRO A 65 -21.90 4.02 -15.06
C PRO A 65 -20.46 3.83 -15.54
N ARG A 66 -19.68 4.91 -15.72
CA ARG A 66 -18.28 4.85 -16.15
C ARG A 66 -17.34 4.37 -15.05
N ARG A 67 -17.78 4.41 -13.79
CA ARG A 67 -16.97 4.00 -12.63
C ARG A 67 -16.46 2.58 -12.77
N ASP A 68 -17.31 1.64 -13.17
CA ASP A 68 -16.95 0.24 -13.30
C ASP A 68 -15.93 0.02 -14.41
N SER A 69 -16.14 0.65 -15.58
CA SER A 69 -15.17 0.62 -16.68
C SER A 69 -13.84 1.27 -16.29
N GLY A 70 -13.87 2.33 -15.49
CA GLY A 70 -12.68 2.97 -14.93
C GLY A 70 -11.87 1.99 -14.06
N PHE A 71 -12.55 1.23 -13.19
CA PHE A 71 -11.91 0.17 -12.41
C PHE A 71 -11.39 -0.98 -13.28
N THR A 72 -12.09 -1.35 -14.36
CA THR A 72 -11.60 -2.35 -15.31
C THR A 72 -10.26 -1.92 -15.93
N ILE A 73 -10.15 -0.68 -16.42
CA ILE A 73 -8.91 -0.15 -16.99
C ILE A 73 -7.79 -0.12 -15.93
N PHE A 74 -8.12 0.30 -14.71
CA PHE A 74 -7.17 0.28 -13.60
C PHE A 74 -6.62 -1.12 -13.31
N TYR A 75 -7.48 -2.14 -13.30
CA TYR A 75 -7.05 -3.53 -13.09
C TYR A 75 -6.28 -4.12 -14.27
N ILE A 76 -6.58 -3.72 -15.51
CA ILE A 76 -5.76 -4.08 -16.67
C ILE A 76 -4.33 -3.55 -16.48
N GLY A 77 -4.19 -2.30 -16.06
CA GLY A 77 -2.88 -1.71 -15.74
C GLY A 77 -2.10 -2.50 -14.69
N ILE A 78 -2.76 -2.94 -13.62
CA ILE A 78 -2.14 -3.77 -12.57
C ILE A 78 -1.63 -5.10 -13.13
N ASN A 79 -2.44 -5.79 -13.94
CA ASN A 79 -2.05 -7.07 -14.52
C ASN A 79 -0.90 -6.93 -15.53
N ILE A 80 -0.90 -5.87 -16.35
CA ILE A 80 0.21 -5.57 -17.26
C ILE A 80 1.49 -5.27 -16.46
N GLY A 81 1.40 -4.48 -15.40
CA GLY A 81 2.53 -4.21 -14.51
C GLY A 81 3.07 -5.49 -13.87
N ALA A 82 2.19 -6.39 -13.41
CA ALA A 82 2.58 -7.67 -12.85
C ALA A 82 3.30 -8.55 -13.89
N LEU A 83 2.79 -8.61 -15.13
CA LEU A 83 3.44 -9.33 -16.23
C LEU A 83 4.84 -8.77 -16.54
N LEU A 84 5.00 -7.45 -16.58
CA LEU A 84 6.30 -6.81 -16.83
C LEU A 84 7.27 -7.04 -15.66
N ALA A 85 6.79 -7.04 -14.42
CA ALA A 85 7.61 -7.34 -13.26
C ALA A 85 8.08 -8.81 -13.28
N THR A 86 7.18 -9.77 -13.48
CA THR A 86 7.53 -11.20 -13.48
C THR A 86 8.33 -11.63 -14.71
N SER A 87 8.34 -10.86 -15.78
CA SER A 87 9.18 -11.12 -16.95
C SER A 87 10.51 -10.36 -16.87
N VAL A 88 10.48 -9.03 -16.87
CA VAL A 88 11.68 -8.19 -17.01
C VAL A 88 12.47 -8.14 -15.70
N VAL A 89 11.81 -7.86 -14.57
CA VAL A 89 12.51 -7.73 -13.28
C VAL A 89 13.04 -9.08 -12.83
N ALA A 90 12.26 -10.15 -13.00
CA ALA A 90 12.71 -11.51 -12.70
C ALA A 90 13.88 -11.93 -13.60
N TYR A 91 13.82 -11.70 -14.91
CA TYR A 91 14.92 -12.00 -15.83
C TYR A 91 16.21 -11.26 -15.45
N VAL A 92 16.12 -9.98 -15.09
CA VAL A 92 17.28 -9.22 -14.62
C VAL A 92 17.81 -9.75 -13.29
N GLY A 93 16.91 -10.12 -12.38
CA GLY A 93 17.25 -10.74 -11.10
C GLY A 93 17.99 -12.07 -11.24
N GLU A 94 17.53 -12.96 -12.13
CA GLU A 94 18.14 -14.26 -12.37
C GLU A 94 19.46 -14.16 -13.15
N THR A 95 19.52 -13.27 -14.15
CA THR A 95 20.67 -13.19 -15.06
C THR A 95 21.82 -12.34 -14.48
N TYR A 96 21.49 -11.20 -13.88
CA TYR A 96 22.48 -10.22 -13.41
C TYR A 96 22.58 -10.15 -11.88
N GLY A 97 21.58 -10.68 -11.17
CA GLY A 97 21.51 -10.75 -9.72
C GLY A 97 20.34 -9.96 -9.15
N PHE A 98 19.70 -10.51 -8.11
CA PHE A 98 18.48 -9.97 -7.50
C PHE A 98 18.58 -8.50 -7.08
N LYS A 99 19.76 -8.04 -6.63
CA LYS A 99 19.99 -6.62 -6.29
C LYS A 99 19.69 -5.67 -7.45
N TYR A 100 20.01 -6.06 -8.69
CA TYR A 100 19.71 -5.25 -9.87
C TYR A 100 18.26 -5.37 -10.29
N GLY A 101 17.62 -6.52 -10.03
CA GLY A 101 16.16 -6.67 -10.16
C GLY A 101 15.42 -5.68 -9.24
N PHE A 102 15.78 -5.63 -7.96
CA PHE A 102 15.22 -4.63 -7.02
C PHE A 102 15.53 -3.19 -7.43
N GLY A 103 16.72 -2.91 -7.97
CA GLY A 103 17.03 -1.59 -8.52
C GLY A 103 16.17 -1.21 -9.72
N LEU A 104 15.86 -2.17 -10.60
CA LEU A 104 14.96 -1.95 -11.72
C LEU A 104 13.52 -1.70 -11.25
N ALA A 105 13.06 -2.43 -10.23
CA ALA A 105 11.78 -2.16 -9.56
C ALA A 105 11.74 -0.73 -8.99
N GLY A 106 12.81 -0.31 -8.30
CA GLY A 106 13.05 1.05 -7.81
C GLY A 106 12.85 2.12 -8.89
N ILE A 107 13.44 1.90 -10.07
CA ILE A 107 13.26 2.80 -11.21
C ILE A 107 11.80 2.81 -11.68
N GLY A 108 11.15 1.66 -11.76
CA GLY A 108 9.73 1.56 -12.08
C GLY A 108 8.84 2.35 -11.12
N MET A 109 9.12 2.25 -9.81
CA MET A 109 8.42 3.00 -8.77
C MET A 109 8.65 4.52 -8.90
N LEU A 110 9.89 4.96 -9.20
CA LEU A 110 10.17 6.37 -9.47
C LEU A 110 9.44 6.89 -10.72
N LEU A 111 9.37 6.11 -11.79
CA LEU A 111 8.61 6.48 -12.98
C LEU A 111 7.11 6.61 -12.66
N GLY A 112 6.55 5.66 -11.91
CA GLY A 112 5.18 5.72 -11.42
C GLY A 112 4.92 6.95 -10.55
N PHE A 113 5.85 7.29 -9.65
CA PHE A 113 5.80 8.52 -8.85
C PHE A 113 5.78 9.77 -9.73
N LEU A 114 6.66 9.86 -10.74
CA LEU A 114 6.73 11.01 -11.64
C LEU A 114 5.46 11.15 -12.47
N ILE A 115 4.93 10.05 -13.02
CA ILE A 115 3.65 10.04 -13.75
C ILE A 115 2.53 10.55 -12.84
N PHE A 116 2.45 10.05 -11.61
CA PHE A 116 1.43 10.47 -10.65
C PHE A 116 1.59 11.94 -10.24
N TRP A 117 2.82 12.44 -10.09
CA TRP A 117 3.09 13.83 -9.73
C TRP A 117 2.77 14.81 -10.87
N PHE A 118 3.20 14.51 -12.09
CA PHE A 118 2.91 15.36 -13.25
C PHE A 118 1.46 15.24 -13.72
N GLY A 119 0.83 14.08 -13.52
CA GLY A 119 -0.58 13.82 -13.83
C GLY A 119 -1.58 14.47 -12.87
N ARG A 120 -1.16 15.32 -11.92
CA ARG A 120 -2.07 15.91 -10.91
C ARG A 120 -3.32 16.57 -11.48
N GLY A 121 -3.21 17.20 -12.65
CA GLY A 121 -4.37 17.82 -13.31
C GLY A 121 -5.40 16.81 -13.81
N THR A 122 -5.01 15.56 -14.11
CA THR A 122 -5.93 14.55 -14.65
C THR A 122 -6.83 13.93 -13.59
N TYR A 123 -6.46 14.04 -12.32
CA TYR A 123 -7.23 13.47 -11.21
C TYR A 123 -7.68 14.52 -10.18
N GLU A 124 -7.54 15.81 -10.48
CA GLU A 124 -7.86 16.91 -9.56
C GLU A 124 -9.34 16.93 -9.14
N ALA A 125 -10.22 16.40 -9.99
CA ALA A 125 -11.65 16.25 -9.68
C ALA A 125 -11.94 15.28 -8.53
N ALA A 126 -10.99 14.40 -8.16
CA ALA A 126 -11.18 13.47 -7.06
C ALA A 126 -11.23 14.18 -5.70
N GLN A 127 -12.19 13.80 -4.86
CA GLN A 127 -12.35 14.42 -3.54
C GLN A 127 -11.33 13.90 -2.52
N GLY A 128 -10.90 14.77 -1.59
CA GLY A 128 -10.01 14.40 -0.47
C GLY A 128 -8.54 14.21 -0.84
N LEU A 129 -8.09 14.79 -1.95
CA LEU A 129 -6.69 14.74 -2.39
C LEU A 129 -5.76 15.51 -1.44
N ASP A 130 -6.24 16.63 -0.91
CA ASP A 130 -5.44 17.55 -0.10
C ASP A 130 -5.36 17.17 1.36
N ILE A 131 -4.30 17.63 2.01
CA ILE A 131 -4.09 17.51 3.44
C ILE A 131 -5.27 18.17 4.16
N THR A 132 -5.89 17.41 5.06
CA THR A 132 -7.06 17.88 5.80
C THR A 132 -6.67 18.96 6.81
N GLU A 133 -7.64 19.76 7.25
CA GLU A 133 -7.41 20.75 8.32
C GLU A 133 -6.91 20.12 9.62
N LYS A 134 -7.33 18.89 9.93
CA LYS A 134 -6.80 18.12 11.06
C LYS A 134 -5.32 17.76 10.85
N GLY A 135 -4.91 17.44 9.62
CA GLY A 135 -3.51 17.18 9.28
C GLY A 135 -2.59 18.38 9.45
N LYS A 136 -3.10 19.59 9.16
CA LYS A 136 -2.36 20.86 9.29
C LYS A 136 -2.23 21.34 10.74
N LYS A 137 -3.06 20.83 11.66
CA LYS A 137 -3.02 21.21 13.08
C LYS A 137 -1.66 20.87 13.69
N LYS A 138 -1.08 21.83 14.42
CA LYS A 138 0.19 21.69 15.14
C LYS A 138 0.01 20.79 16.37
N VAL A 139 1.00 19.93 16.63
CA VAL A 139 1.01 19.00 17.76
C VAL A 139 2.04 19.44 18.80
N VAL A 140 3.30 19.62 18.39
CA VAL A 140 4.40 20.08 19.25
C VAL A 140 5.27 21.06 18.47
N GLY A 141 5.38 22.31 18.92
CA GLY A 141 6.18 23.35 18.26
C GLY A 141 5.77 23.57 16.78
N PRO A 142 6.72 23.58 15.82
CA PRO A 142 6.43 23.73 14.39
C PRO A 142 5.92 22.44 13.71
N ILE A 143 5.80 21.32 14.44
CA ILE A 143 5.44 20.02 13.87
C ILE A 143 3.91 19.85 13.84
N ASN A 144 3.36 19.59 12.66
CA ASN A 144 1.94 19.25 12.46
C ASN A 144 1.72 17.72 12.44
N TYR A 145 0.46 17.29 12.39
CA TYR A 145 0.12 15.85 12.31
C TYR A 145 0.70 15.17 11.08
N VAL A 146 0.82 15.86 9.94
CA VAL A 146 1.41 15.30 8.71
C VAL A 146 2.88 14.95 8.94
N HIS A 147 3.66 15.86 9.53
CA HIS A 147 5.06 15.64 9.87
C HIS A 147 5.19 14.53 10.91
N LEU A 148 4.33 14.53 11.95
CA LEU A 148 4.34 13.49 12.97
C LEU A 148 4.09 12.10 12.37
N ILE A 149 3.08 11.97 11.50
CA ILE A 149 2.76 10.71 10.83
C ILE A 149 3.92 10.29 9.93
N THR A 150 4.49 11.22 9.15
CA THR A 150 5.62 10.93 8.26
C THR A 150 6.85 10.46 9.03
N LEU A 151 7.19 11.12 10.14
CA LEU A 151 8.29 10.71 11.02
C LEU A 151 8.00 9.37 11.69
N ALA A 152 6.76 9.14 12.12
CA ALA A 152 6.34 7.85 12.67
C ALA A 152 6.45 6.73 11.62
N SER A 153 6.11 6.98 10.35
CA SER A 153 6.32 6.02 9.26
C SER A 153 7.78 5.62 9.12
N VAL A 154 8.71 6.58 9.18
CA VAL A 154 10.15 6.27 9.10
C VAL A 154 10.62 5.53 10.36
N ALA A 155 10.14 5.93 11.54
CA ALA A 155 10.47 5.29 12.81
C ALA A 155 9.88 3.86 12.95
N LEU A 156 8.91 3.48 12.12
CA LEU A 156 8.39 2.12 12.06
C LEU A 156 9.31 1.15 11.28
N ILE A 157 10.24 1.65 10.46
CA ILE A 157 11.14 0.78 9.67
C ILE A 157 11.99 -0.14 10.56
N PRO A 158 12.65 0.34 11.65
CA PRO A 158 13.35 -0.54 12.59
C PRO A 158 12.45 -1.58 13.28
N LEU A 159 11.19 -1.22 13.55
CA LEU A 159 10.23 -2.18 14.12
C LEU A 159 9.92 -3.29 13.10
N CYS A 160 9.68 -2.92 11.83
CA CYS A 160 9.52 -3.89 10.75
C CYS A 160 10.76 -4.78 10.62
N TYR A 161 11.96 -4.22 10.68
CA TYR A 161 13.21 -5.00 10.68
C TYR A 161 13.20 -6.05 11.79
N ILE A 162 12.94 -5.66 13.05
CA ILE A 162 12.92 -6.59 14.18
C ILE A 162 11.87 -7.70 13.99
N LEU A 163 10.69 -7.35 13.48
CA LEU A 163 9.61 -8.31 13.24
C LEU A 163 9.96 -9.29 12.12
N ILE A 164 10.54 -8.82 11.01
CA ILE A 164 10.93 -9.69 9.89
C ILE A 164 12.08 -10.61 10.32
N SER A 165 13.05 -10.12 11.09
CA SER A 165 14.12 -10.95 11.66
C SER A 165 13.60 -12.03 12.62
N LYS A 166 12.41 -11.84 13.19
CA LYS A 166 11.76 -12.80 14.10
C LYS A 166 10.55 -13.46 13.43
N ASN A 167 10.81 -14.24 12.39
CA ASN A 167 9.79 -14.85 11.54
C ASN A 167 8.67 -15.58 12.32
N GLU A 168 9.01 -16.35 13.36
CA GLU A 168 7.98 -17.04 14.18
C GLU A 168 7.00 -16.06 14.85
N ILE A 169 7.52 -14.99 15.44
CA ILE A 169 6.69 -13.96 16.08
C ILE A 169 5.80 -13.28 15.04
N LEU A 170 6.37 -12.95 13.87
CA LEU A 170 5.63 -12.34 12.77
C LEU A 170 4.49 -13.26 12.32
N GLN A 171 4.74 -14.56 12.17
CA GLN A 171 3.73 -15.54 11.76
C GLN A 171 2.60 -15.65 12.79
N TYR A 172 2.90 -15.73 14.09
CA TYR A 172 1.87 -15.72 15.14
C TYR A 172 1.06 -14.42 15.14
N LEU A 173 1.72 -13.28 14.96
CA LEU A 173 1.07 -11.97 14.91
C LEU A 173 0.12 -11.86 13.72
N LEU A 174 0.58 -12.24 12.51
CA LEU A 174 -0.24 -12.21 11.30
C LEU A 174 -1.42 -13.19 11.38
N THR A 175 -1.20 -14.38 11.92
CA THR A 175 -2.26 -15.39 12.13
C THR A 175 -3.29 -14.88 13.15
N GLY A 176 -2.84 -14.30 14.26
CA GLY A 176 -3.72 -13.68 15.25
C GLY A 176 -4.54 -12.54 14.67
N LEU A 177 -3.91 -11.64 13.89
CA LEU A 177 -4.61 -10.57 13.19
C LEU A 177 -5.64 -11.10 12.20
N PHE A 178 -5.30 -12.15 11.44
CA PHE A 178 -6.22 -12.80 10.52
C PHE A 178 -7.46 -13.34 11.25
N ILE A 179 -7.27 -14.05 12.37
CA ILE A 179 -8.38 -14.57 13.19
C ILE A 179 -9.27 -13.43 13.70
N ILE A 180 -8.67 -12.33 14.17
CA ILE A 180 -9.40 -11.15 14.65
C ILE A 180 -10.23 -10.52 13.52
N VAL A 181 -9.64 -10.34 12.34
CA VAL A 181 -10.33 -9.76 11.18
C VAL A 181 -11.46 -10.68 10.72
N ALA A 182 -11.20 -11.98 10.57
CA ALA A 182 -12.21 -12.97 10.20
C ALA A 182 -13.38 -12.98 11.18
N PHE A 183 -13.10 -13.00 12.48
CA PHE A 183 -14.13 -12.91 13.51
C PHE A 183 -14.91 -11.61 13.43
N SER A 184 -14.23 -10.47 13.24
CA SER A 184 -14.89 -9.16 13.14
C SER A 184 -15.83 -9.07 11.94
N LEU A 185 -15.45 -9.61 10.78
CA LEU A 185 -16.25 -9.64 9.57
C LEU A 185 -17.48 -10.53 9.73
N ILE A 186 -17.30 -11.75 10.25
CA ILE A 186 -18.43 -12.67 10.48
C ILE A 186 -19.39 -12.08 11.53
N ARG A 187 -18.87 -11.48 12.60
CA ARG A 187 -19.69 -10.81 13.62
C ARG A 187 -20.46 -9.62 13.04
N ALA A 188 -19.85 -8.83 12.16
CA ALA A 188 -20.53 -7.73 11.48
C ALA A 188 -21.65 -8.25 10.56
N GLY A 189 -21.35 -9.24 9.70
CA GLY A 189 -22.34 -9.85 8.82
C GLY A 189 -23.49 -10.53 9.58
N ALA A 190 -23.21 -11.17 10.72
CA ALA A 190 -24.23 -11.79 11.58
C ALA A 190 -25.22 -10.78 12.17
N LYS A 191 -24.82 -9.52 12.38
CA LYS A 191 -25.74 -8.47 12.84
C LYS A 191 -26.72 -8.03 11.75
N GLU A 192 -26.37 -8.19 10.48
CA GLU A 192 -27.22 -7.80 9.35
C GLU A 192 -28.13 -8.93 8.84
N GLY A 193 -27.88 -10.17 9.26
CA GLY A 193 -28.76 -11.31 9.01
C GLY A 193 -28.05 -12.55 8.46
N ALA A 194 -28.81 -13.63 8.25
CA ALA A 194 -28.26 -14.93 7.87
C ALA A 194 -27.53 -14.90 6.50
N ILE A 195 -28.11 -14.22 5.50
CA ILE A 195 -27.51 -14.11 4.16
C ILE A 195 -26.17 -13.36 4.21
N TRP A 196 -26.10 -12.26 4.94
CA TRP A 196 -24.86 -11.48 5.07
C TRP A 196 -23.78 -12.22 5.87
N ARG A 197 -24.16 -12.93 6.94
CA ARG A 197 -23.25 -13.83 7.65
C ARG A 197 -22.65 -14.86 6.72
N ASP A 198 -23.46 -15.55 5.94
CA ASP A 198 -23.01 -16.64 5.07
C ASP A 198 -22.10 -16.11 3.94
N ARG A 199 -22.36 -14.89 3.42
CA ARG A 199 -21.43 -14.17 2.52
C ARG A 199 -20.10 -13.85 3.18
N MET A 200 -20.10 -13.37 4.43
CA MET A 200 -18.86 -13.09 5.16
C MET A 200 -18.07 -14.36 5.47
N ILE A 201 -18.73 -15.47 5.81
CA ILE A 201 -18.09 -16.77 5.99
C ILE A 201 -17.45 -17.24 4.68
N ALA A 202 -18.18 -17.17 3.56
CA ALA A 202 -17.64 -17.51 2.25
C ALA A 202 -16.41 -16.66 1.90
N LEU A 203 -16.45 -15.36 2.18
CA LEU A 203 -15.31 -14.45 1.98
C LEU A 203 -14.10 -14.85 2.83
N VAL A 204 -14.29 -15.20 4.10
CA VAL A 204 -13.21 -15.70 4.97
C VAL A 204 -12.62 -17.01 4.43
N ILE A 205 -13.46 -17.93 3.94
CA ILE A 205 -13.02 -19.17 3.30
C ILE A 205 -12.20 -18.87 2.04
N PHE A 206 -12.65 -17.95 1.18
CA PHE A 206 -11.90 -17.55 -0.01
C PHE A 206 -10.54 -16.95 0.34
N ILE A 207 -10.45 -16.13 1.40
CA ILE A 207 -9.17 -15.59 1.85
C ILE A 207 -8.24 -16.72 2.32
N LEU A 208 -8.75 -17.69 3.10
CA LEU A 208 -7.96 -18.85 3.54
C LEU A 208 -7.41 -19.66 2.36
N ILE A 209 -8.24 -19.93 1.35
CA ILE A 209 -7.84 -20.69 0.17
C ILE A 209 -6.80 -19.93 -0.67
N ASN A 210 -6.85 -18.60 -0.70
CA ASN A 210 -5.88 -17.80 -1.47
C ASN A 210 -4.52 -17.65 -0.78
N ILE A 211 -4.45 -17.88 0.54
CA ILE A 211 -3.23 -17.75 1.35
C ILE A 211 -2.38 -19.04 1.33
N VAL A 212 -3.01 -20.20 1.11
CA VAL A 212 -2.35 -21.52 1.03
C VAL A 212 -2.00 -21.84 -0.42
#